data_AF-A0A1Q8VSX9-F1
#
_entry.id   AF-A0A1Q8VSX9-F1
#
_cell.length_a   1.000
_cell.length_b   1.000
_cell.length_c   1.000
_cell.angle_alpha   90.00
_cell.angle_beta   90.00
_cell.angle_gamma   90.00
#
_symmetry.space_group_name_H-M   'P 1'
#
loop_
_entity.id
_entity.type
_entity.pdbx_description
1 polymer ?
#
loop_
_entity_poly.entity_id
_entity_poly.type
_entity_poly.pdbx_seq_one_letter_code
_entity_poly.pdbx_strand_id
1 'polypeptide(L)'
;MHPSRAVSSVGAVLTALPLALGALVAPTVAPPAAAAPGQTMLASPQPLPTAQIDGIVLDQAVVGNTVYVVGEFKNARPAGAAAGENESPRYNAMAFDITTGALLDWAPKVNGKINAVEASADGSTIYLGGNFTSVNDETVYRVAAVDAAGKRKPLGASANGTVMDLEVSPDGSTLYLAGSFTQVNSASRQRAGAVDLKTNKVTSFAPQVDDSLVRSITVATDNSAVAIGGSFTSVGGSSDAYGIAVLEKDGSLRHTNISSVIRNAGSDSGIMSLKSDSRGLYGTGYSQEGTFEGMFRASWTTGDIDLMADCHGDTYDVLPTNDVIYIGSHTHDCSNIGGFSDRSETEGVYHHAVGFSSTATGTVSSNTAPGYSDYAGLPAPTQYNGFLPGFQIGEYSGLSQAVWTVEGNSQYLVYGGEFVAVNGTRQQGIVRFSMSGGDVNAANPGDEGGNNGDNGDNGDNGDNDGGKDKKDKKNKDKKGKKNKKKQDDWDNQDGWDQDDQENNQGDGWWWW
;
A
#
# COMPACT_ATOMS: atom_id res chain seq x y z
N MET A 1 24.89 16.69 -98.99
CA MET A 1 24.97 15.54 -99.93
C MET A 1 24.24 14.35 -99.30
N HIS A 2 23.61 13.50 -100.11
CA HIS A 2 22.90 12.26 -99.72
C HIS A 2 23.86 11.14 -99.24
N PRO A 3 23.38 9.95 -98.81
CA PRO A 3 22.13 9.54 -98.12
C PRO A 3 22.43 8.70 -96.84
N SER A 4 21.47 8.09 -96.11
CA SER A 4 21.08 6.66 -96.26
C SER A 4 20.09 6.20 -95.17
N ARG A 5 19.44 5.04 -95.35
CA ARG A 5 18.28 4.53 -94.58
C ARG A 5 18.61 3.32 -93.67
N ALA A 6 17.62 2.95 -92.81
CA ALA A 6 17.23 1.57 -92.44
C ALA A 6 18.10 0.83 -91.37
N VAL A 7 17.64 -0.19 -90.61
CA VAL A 7 16.29 -0.74 -90.26
C VAL A 7 16.41 -1.65 -88.99
N SER A 8 15.32 -1.76 -88.21
CA SER A 8 14.89 -2.81 -87.24
C SER A 8 15.83 -3.64 -86.32
N SER A 9 15.34 -3.79 -85.08
CA SER A 9 15.25 -5.02 -84.24
C SER A 9 16.51 -5.73 -83.73
N VAL A 10 16.56 -5.97 -82.42
CA VAL A 10 16.17 -7.25 -81.76
C VAL A 10 16.08 -7.00 -80.24
N GLY A 11 15.16 -7.67 -79.54
CA GLY A 11 15.03 -7.60 -78.08
C GLY A 11 15.62 -8.83 -77.37
N ALA A 12 16.11 -8.65 -76.15
CA ALA A 12 16.37 -9.69 -75.17
C ALA A 12 16.19 -9.12 -73.75
N VAL A 13 15.99 -9.97 -72.75
CA VAL A 13 15.23 -9.67 -71.53
C VAL A 13 15.95 -10.12 -70.25
N LEU A 14 15.66 -9.43 -69.13
CA LEU A 14 15.88 -9.80 -67.71
C LEU A 14 17.32 -9.88 -67.14
N THR A 15 17.60 -8.96 -66.22
CA THR A 15 18.13 -9.28 -64.87
C THR A 15 17.50 -8.33 -63.85
N ALA A 16 16.90 -8.86 -62.79
CA ALA A 16 16.38 -8.07 -61.67
C ALA A 16 17.43 -7.95 -60.55
N LEU A 17 17.46 -6.82 -59.83
CA LEU A 17 18.13 -6.67 -58.54
C LEU A 17 17.11 -6.22 -57.47
N PRO A 18 17.23 -6.68 -56.20
CA PRO A 18 16.28 -6.34 -55.15
C PRO A 18 16.61 -5.00 -54.48
N LEU A 19 15.57 -4.27 -54.08
CA LEU A 19 15.68 -3.20 -53.08
C LEU A 19 15.82 -3.80 -51.69
N ALA A 20 16.86 -3.42 -50.95
CA ALA A 20 16.99 -3.70 -49.53
C ALA A 20 16.58 -2.46 -48.71
N LEU A 21 15.45 -2.55 -47.99
CA LEU A 21 15.12 -1.59 -46.93
C LEU A 21 15.90 -1.99 -45.67
N GLY A 22 16.72 -1.08 -45.16
CA GLY A 22 17.33 -1.23 -43.83
C GLY A 22 16.30 -0.97 -42.74
N ALA A 23 16.04 -1.96 -41.89
CA ALA A 23 15.18 -1.80 -40.72
C ALA A 23 15.95 -1.16 -39.57
N LEU A 24 15.33 -0.19 -38.89
CA LEU A 24 15.80 0.32 -37.60
C LEU A 24 15.57 -0.77 -36.54
N VAL A 25 16.66 -1.35 -36.03
CA VAL A 25 16.60 -2.29 -34.90
C VAL A 25 16.56 -1.47 -33.61
N ALA A 26 15.42 -1.46 -32.93
CA ALA A 26 15.33 -0.94 -31.56
C ALA A 26 16.17 -1.82 -30.62
N PRO A 27 16.82 -1.26 -29.59
CA PRO A 27 17.57 -2.05 -28.62
C PRO A 27 16.61 -3.02 -27.91
N THR A 28 16.83 -4.31 -28.08
CA THR A 28 16.09 -5.35 -27.37
C THR A 28 16.51 -5.34 -25.91
N VAL A 29 15.65 -4.82 -25.03
CA VAL A 29 15.80 -5.04 -23.59
C VAL A 29 15.67 -6.54 -23.36
N ALA A 30 16.74 -7.19 -22.91
CA ALA A 30 16.67 -8.59 -22.54
C ALA A 30 15.74 -8.72 -21.31
N PRO A 31 14.79 -9.68 -21.30
CA PRO A 31 14.04 -9.96 -20.08
C PRO A 31 15.02 -10.36 -18.95
N PRO A 32 14.72 -10.05 -17.67
CA PRO A 32 15.53 -10.50 -16.55
C PRO A 32 15.76 -12.01 -16.62
N ALA A 33 16.96 -12.46 -16.25
CA ALA A 33 17.22 -13.88 -16.14
C ALA A 33 16.26 -14.48 -15.10
N ALA A 34 15.53 -15.53 -15.48
CA ALA A 34 14.67 -16.24 -14.54
C ALA A 34 15.52 -16.76 -13.37
N ALA A 35 15.02 -16.56 -12.14
CA ALA A 35 15.70 -17.02 -10.93
C ALA A 35 15.97 -18.53 -10.99
N ALA A 36 17.07 -18.97 -10.38
CA ALA A 36 17.41 -20.39 -10.40
C ALA A 36 16.33 -21.21 -9.66
N PRO A 37 16.01 -22.45 -10.10
CA PRO A 37 14.98 -23.26 -9.44
C PRO A 37 15.26 -23.43 -7.94
N GLY A 38 14.35 -22.93 -7.10
CA GLY A 38 14.50 -22.92 -5.64
C GLY A 38 14.90 -21.57 -5.01
N GLN A 39 15.04 -20.49 -5.79
CA GLN A 39 15.19 -19.13 -5.26
C GLN A 39 13.83 -18.42 -5.16
N THR A 40 13.52 -17.85 -3.99
CA THR A 40 12.37 -16.97 -3.77
C THR A 40 12.47 -15.74 -4.68
N MET A 41 11.42 -15.46 -5.45
CA MET A 41 11.34 -14.25 -6.27
C MET A 41 10.76 -13.10 -5.44
N LEU A 42 11.61 -12.14 -5.07
CA LEU A 42 11.20 -10.91 -4.40
C LEU A 42 10.62 -9.91 -5.41
N ALA A 43 9.73 -9.03 -4.95
CA ALA A 43 9.38 -7.82 -5.66
C ALA A 43 10.63 -6.97 -5.94
N SER A 44 10.62 -6.23 -7.04
CA SER A 44 11.66 -5.24 -7.32
C SER A 44 11.47 -4.03 -6.40
N PRO A 45 12.49 -3.58 -5.64
CA PRO A 45 12.40 -2.36 -4.85
C PRO A 45 12.40 -1.07 -5.69
N GLN A 46 12.31 -1.17 -7.02
CA GLN A 46 12.26 -0.03 -7.94
C GLN A 46 10.80 0.44 -8.14
N PRO A 47 10.46 1.69 -7.79
CA PRO A 47 9.09 2.18 -7.87
C PRO A 47 8.64 2.35 -9.33
N LEU A 48 7.40 1.95 -9.62
CA LEU A 48 6.77 2.17 -10.91
C LEU A 48 5.90 3.45 -10.88
N PRO A 49 5.77 4.18 -12.01
CA PRO A 49 4.94 5.40 -12.08
C PRO A 49 3.51 5.15 -11.60
N THR A 50 3.04 5.89 -10.61
CA THR A 50 1.72 5.63 -9.98
C THR A 50 0.97 6.93 -9.74
N ALA A 51 -0.36 6.90 -9.81
CA ALA A 51 -1.20 8.01 -9.35
C ALA A 51 -0.82 8.43 -7.91
N GLN A 52 -0.98 9.71 -7.60
CA GLN A 52 -0.60 10.32 -6.33
C GLN A 52 -1.82 10.97 -5.68
N ILE A 53 -1.82 11.11 -4.35
CA ILE A 53 -2.86 11.83 -3.58
C ILE A 53 -2.27 13.00 -2.80
N ASP A 54 -3.13 13.83 -2.20
CA ASP A 54 -2.77 15.03 -1.42
C ASP A 54 -3.07 14.91 0.09
N GLY A 55 -2.92 13.70 0.64
CA GLY A 55 -3.14 13.42 2.06
C GLY A 55 -2.58 12.07 2.49
N ILE A 56 -3.40 11.25 3.15
CA ILE A 56 -3.05 9.90 3.65
C ILE A 56 -3.95 8.83 3.05
N VAL A 57 -3.36 7.73 2.60
CA VAL A 57 -4.06 6.47 2.30
C VAL A 57 -4.06 5.60 3.56
N LEU A 58 -5.20 4.98 3.84
CA LEU A 58 -5.39 4.14 5.03
C LEU A 58 -5.64 2.69 4.66
N ASP A 59 -6.35 2.44 3.55
CA ASP A 59 -6.69 1.09 3.10
C ASP A 59 -6.91 1.02 1.59
N GLN A 60 -6.81 -0.19 1.04
CA GLN A 60 -6.83 -0.49 -0.38
C GLN A 60 -7.51 -1.84 -0.66
N ALA A 61 -8.16 -1.98 -1.82
CA ALA A 61 -8.70 -3.26 -2.28
C ALA A 61 -8.34 -3.51 -3.75
N VAL A 62 -7.78 -4.69 -4.05
CA VAL A 62 -7.34 -5.06 -5.40
C VAL A 62 -8.32 -6.02 -6.06
N VAL A 63 -8.97 -5.58 -7.13
CA VAL A 63 -9.91 -6.36 -7.94
C VAL A 63 -9.38 -6.51 -9.35
N GLY A 64 -8.68 -7.62 -9.61
CA GLY A 64 -8.03 -7.89 -10.88
C GLY A 64 -6.95 -6.86 -11.21
N ASN A 65 -7.28 -5.92 -12.11
CA ASN A 65 -6.41 -4.79 -12.46
C ASN A 65 -6.74 -3.49 -11.71
N THR A 66 -7.91 -3.37 -11.08
CA THR A 66 -8.31 -2.13 -10.40
C THR A 66 -7.85 -2.17 -8.95
N VAL A 67 -7.19 -1.11 -8.50
CA VAL A 67 -6.96 -0.85 -7.06
C VAL A 67 -7.91 0.26 -6.65
N TYR A 68 -8.79 -0.03 -5.68
CA TYR A 68 -9.56 0.97 -4.96
C TYR A 68 -8.74 1.44 -3.77
N VAL A 69 -8.73 2.75 -3.53
CA VAL A 69 -7.86 3.39 -2.53
C VAL A 69 -8.70 4.36 -1.71
N VAL A 70 -8.61 4.28 -0.39
CA VAL A 70 -9.35 5.13 0.53
C VAL A 70 -8.48 5.70 1.65
N GLY A 71 -8.93 6.78 2.28
CA GLY A 71 -8.20 7.40 3.37
C GLY A 71 -8.74 8.79 3.75
N GLU A 72 -7.85 9.77 3.76
CA GLU A 72 -8.19 11.18 3.91
C GLU A 72 -7.38 12.04 2.91
N PHE A 73 -8.02 12.45 1.83
CA PHE A 73 -7.43 13.23 0.73
C PHE A 73 -8.52 13.88 -0.14
N LYS A 74 -8.17 14.98 -0.80
CA LYS A 74 -9.09 15.86 -1.56
C LYS A 74 -8.89 15.79 -3.07
N ASN A 75 -7.71 15.35 -3.52
CA ASN A 75 -7.34 15.29 -4.92
C ASN A 75 -6.47 14.06 -5.19
N ALA A 76 -6.54 13.57 -6.43
CA ALA A 76 -5.54 12.68 -7.01
C ALA A 76 -4.94 13.32 -8.27
N ARG A 77 -3.69 13.00 -8.59
CA ARG A 77 -2.98 13.48 -9.78
C ARG A 77 -2.17 12.37 -10.45
N PRO A 78 -1.87 12.46 -11.76
CA PRO A 78 -1.05 11.46 -12.46
C PRO A 78 0.36 11.29 -11.86
N ALA A 79 1.00 10.19 -12.24
CA ALA A 79 2.41 9.94 -11.89
C ALA A 79 3.31 11.09 -12.38
N GLY A 80 4.22 11.55 -11.53
CA GLY A 80 5.17 12.62 -11.83
C GLY A 80 4.58 14.04 -11.92
N ALA A 81 3.26 14.22 -11.81
CA ALA A 81 2.64 15.54 -11.71
C ALA A 81 3.00 16.20 -10.37
N ALA A 82 3.31 17.50 -10.40
CA ALA A 82 3.56 18.30 -9.20
C ALA A 82 2.26 18.55 -8.43
N ALA A 83 2.36 18.88 -7.14
CA ALA A 83 1.20 19.33 -6.36
C ALA A 83 0.62 20.61 -6.98
N GLY A 84 -0.71 20.68 -7.11
CA GLY A 84 -1.43 21.72 -7.84
C GLY A 84 -1.49 21.55 -9.37
N GLU A 85 -0.86 20.51 -9.95
CA GLU A 85 -0.88 20.26 -11.40
C GLU A 85 -1.66 18.99 -11.76
N ASN A 86 -2.55 19.11 -12.75
CA ASN A 86 -3.39 18.01 -13.28
C ASN A 86 -4.20 17.28 -12.19
N GLU A 87 -4.59 17.99 -11.13
CA GLU A 87 -5.38 17.45 -10.04
C GLU A 87 -6.82 17.16 -10.48
N SER A 88 -7.29 15.98 -10.09
CA SER A 88 -8.66 15.52 -10.22
C SER A 88 -9.26 15.41 -8.82
N PRO A 89 -10.36 16.11 -8.50
CA PRO A 89 -11.00 16.02 -7.19
C PRO A 89 -11.35 14.58 -6.82
N ARG A 90 -11.06 14.21 -5.57
CA ARG A 90 -11.37 12.91 -4.96
C ARG A 90 -11.86 13.15 -3.55
N TYR A 91 -12.89 12.44 -3.14
CA TYR A 91 -13.54 12.67 -1.85
C TYR A 91 -13.22 11.51 -0.92
N ASN A 92 -11.96 11.44 -0.47
CA ASN A 92 -11.40 10.36 0.35
C ASN A 92 -11.39 8.96 -0.30
N ALA A 93 -11.68 8.89 -1.60
CA ALA A 93 -11.79 7.65 -2.39
C ALA A 93 -11.34 7.88 -3.83
N MET A 94 -10.53 6.96 -4.37
CA MET A 94 -10.15 6.90 -5.79
C MET A 94 -9.89 5.46 -6.26
N ALA A 95 -9.72 5.26 -7.57
CA ALA A 95 -9.18 4.01 -8.09
C ALA A 95 -8.13 4.24 -9.18
N PHE A 96 -7.22 3.28 -9.37
CA PHE A 96 -6.22 3.28 -10.44
C PHE A 96 -6.02 1.88 -11.05
N ASP A 97 -5.51 1.81 -12.28
CA ASP A 97 -5.11 0.54 -12.90
C ASP A 97 -3.71 0.11 -12.42
N ILE A 98 -3.61 -1.06 -11.80
CA ILE A 98 -2.39 -1.58 -11.15
C ILE A 98 -1.25 -1.86 -12.13
N THR A 99 -1.54 -2.07 -13.42
CA THR A 99 -0.52 -2.40 -14.43
C THR A 99 0.18 -1.16 -14.96
N THR A 100 -0.58 -0.08 -15.16
CA THR A 100 -0.15 1.18 -15.75
C THR A 100 0.13 2.27 -14.72
N GLY A 101 -0.50 2.21 -13.54
CA GLY A 101 -0.55 3.28 -12.55
C GLY A 101 -1.49 4.44 -12.92
N ALA A 102 -2.31 4.27 -13.96
CA ALA A 102 -3.21 5.33 -14.45
C ALA A 102 -4.42 5.51 -13.52
N LEU A 103 -4.69 6.76 -13.15
CA LEU A 103 -5.89 7.16 -12.40
C LEU A 103 -7.16 6.83 -13.21
N LEU A 104 -8.15 6.23 -12.56
CA LEU A 104 -9.45 5.89 -13.14
C LEU A 104 -10.53 6.91 -12.73
N ASP A 105 -11.64 6.92 -13.46
CA ASP A 105 -12.77 7.84 -13.26
C ASP A 105 -13.63 7.54 -12.01
N TRP A 106 -13.37 6.44 -11.31
CA TRP A 106 -14.08 6.09 -10.07
C TRP A 106 -13.75 7.10 -8.96
N ALA A 107 -14.75 7.91 -8.60
CA ALA A 107 -14.64 9.01 -7.65
C ALA A 107 -15.97 9.26 -6.91
N PRO A 108 -16.45 8.30 -6.08
CA PRO A 108 -17.64 8.52 -5.25
C PRO A 108 -17.41 9.69 -4.29
N LYS A 109 -18.45 10.49 -4.04
CA LYS A 109 -18.39 11.69 -3.20
C LYS A 109 -18.70 11.36 -1.75
N VAL A 110 -17.68 11.17 -0.91
CA VAL A 110 -17.82 10.85 0.53
C VAL A 110 -17.40 12.04 1.39
N ASN A 111 -18.20 12.41 2.40
CA ASN A 111 -18.00 13.66 3.14
C ASN A 111 -17.08 13.58 4.38
N GLY A 112 -16.37 12.47 4.59
CA GLY A 112 -15.48 12.27 5.73
C GLY A 112 -14.48 11.13 5.50
N LYS A 113 -13.50 11.02 6.39
CA LYS A 113 -12.44 9.99 6.40
C LYS A 113 -13.03 8.59 6.19
N ILE A 114 -12.45 7.84 5.27
CA ILE A 114 -12.78 6.44 5.01
C ILE A 114 -11.59 5.62 5.49
N ASN A 115 -11.81 4.71 6.43
CA ASN A 115 -10.75 3.89 7.01
C ASN A 115 -10.59 2.55 6.26
N ALA A 116 -11.67 2.04 5.66
CA ALA A 116 -11.73 0.70 5.08
C ALA A 116 -12.43 0.65 3.72
N VAL A 117 -11.94 -0.20 2.83
CA VAL A 117 -12.52 -0.54 1.53
C VAL A 117 -12.42 -2.04 1.29
N GLU A 118 -13.57 -2.68 1.03
CA GLU A 118 -13.64 -4.11 0.72
C GLU A 118 -14.45 -4.31 -0.56
N ALA A 119 -14.13 -5.31 -1.37
CA ALA A 119 -14.82 -5.62 -2.62
C ALA A 119 -15.58 -6.95 -2.55
N SER A 120 -16.72 -7.03 -3.21
CA SER A 120 -17.28 -8.34 -3.55
C SER A 120 -16.33 -9.06 -4.51
N ALA A 121 -16.20 -10.40 -4.40
CA ALA A 121 -15.26 -11.19 -5.20
C ALA A 121 -15.42 -11.07 -6.73
N ASP A 122 -16.56 -10.56 -7.21
CA ASP A 122 -16.85 -10.27 -8.62
C ASP A 122 -16.57 -8.80 -9.05
N GLY A 123 -16.11 -7.95 -8.11
CA GLY A 123 -15.90 -6.52 -8.32
C GLY A 123 -17.17 -5.68 -8.48
N SER A 124 -18.37 -6.27 -8.37
CA SER A 124 -19.63 -5.55 -8.64
C SER A 124 -20.08 -4.63 -7.52
N THR A 125 -19.48 -4.76 -6.32
CA THR A 125 -19.77 -3.99 -5.12
C THR A 125 -18.47 -3.62 -4.42
N ILE A 126 -18.31 -2.35 -4.09
CA ILE A 126 -17.24 -1.84 -3.24
C ILE A 126 -17.89 -1.29 -1.97
N TYR A 127 -17.56 -1.88 -0.83
CA TYR A 127 -17.99 -1.48 0.50
C TYR A 127 -17.01 -0.47 1.07
N LEU A 128 -17.53 0.54 1.78
CA LEU A 128 -16.74 1.64 2.34
C LEU A 128 -17.07 1.77 3.83
N GLY A 129 -16.06 1.76 4.69
CA GLY A 129 -16.18 1.90 6.15
C GLY A 129 -15.41 3.12 6.65
N GLY A 130 -15.99 3.92 7.55
CA GLY A 130 -15.28 5.10 8.04
C GLY A 130 -16.09 6.04 8.94
N ASN A 131 -15.65 7.31 8.96
CA ASN A 131 -16.21 8.41 9.75
C ASN A 131 -17.00 9.41 8.87
N PHE A 132 -17.76 8.93 7.89
CA PHE A 132 -18.63 9.74 7.03
C PHE A 132 -20.12 9.68 7.41
N THR A 133 -20.91 10.62 6.86
CA THR A 133 -22.38 10.72 7.03
C THR A 133 -23.15 10.88 5.71
N SER A 134 -22.46 11.02 4.57
CA SER A 134 -23.06 10.95 3.24
C SER A 134 -22.15 10.33 2.18
N VAL A 135 -22.79 9.73 1.15
CA VAL A 135 -22.14 9.23 -0.07
C VAL A 135 -22.99 9.65 -1.26
N ASN A 136 -22.38 10.32 -2.23
CA ASN A 136 -23.04 10.91 -3.42
C ASN A 136 -24.26 11.79 -3.05
N ASP A 137 -24.08 12.62 -2.02
CA ASP A 137 -25.11 13.53 -1.46
C ASP A 137 -26.35 12.84 -0.86
N GLU A 138 -26.34 11.51 -0.73
CA GLU A 138 -27.34 10.75 0.03
C GLU A 138 -26.85 10.44 1.45
N THR A 139 -27.75 10.48 2.44
CA THR A 139 -27.44 10.15 3.84
C THR A 139 -27.04 8.67 3.99
N VAL A 140 -25.85 8.43 4.57
CA VAL A 140 -25.34 7.11 4.93
C VAL A 140 -24.44 7.23 6.15
N TYR A 141 -24.69 6.48 7.21
CA TYR A 141 -23.86 6.54 8.41
C TYR A 141 -22.82 5.43 8.41
N ARG A 142 -21.54 5.84 8.28
CA ARG A 142 -20.33 5.05 8.58
C ARG A 142 -20.04 3.84 7.68
N VAL A 143 -21.03 3.31 6.97
CA VAL A 143 -20.92 2.13 6.11
C VAL A 143 -21.72 2.35 4.83
N ALA A 144 -21.11 2.16 3.67
CA ALA A 144 -21.79 2.30 2.37
C ALA A 144 -21.39 1.18 1.41
N ALA A 145 -22.17 1.04 0.33
CA ALA A 145 -21.82 0.25 -0.83
C ALA A 145 -21.96 1.10 -2.09
N VAL A 146 -21.01 0.98 -3.01
CA VAL A 146 -21.07 1.55 -4.36
C VAL A 146 -20.79 0.46 -5.40
N ASP A 147 -21.08 0.71 -6.68
CA ASP A 147 -20.64 -0.15 -7.79
C ASP A 147 -19.26 0.29 -8.33
N ALA A 148 -18.76 -0.48 -9.31
CA ALA A 148 -17.51 -0.18 -10.00
C ALA A 148 -17.52 1.13 -10.83
N ALA A 149 -18.68 1.81 -10.95
CA ALA A 149 -18.79 3.15 -11.52
C ALA A 149 -18.94 4.25 -10.43
N GLY A 150 -18.89 3.89 -9.15
CA GLY A 150 -18.97 4.81 -8.01
C GLY A 150 -20.41 5.18 -7.63
N LYS A 151 -21.43 4.57 -8.25
CA LYS A 151 -22.84 4.83 -7.91
C LYS A 151 -23.22 4.04 -6.66
N ARG A 152 -23.97 4.67 -5.74
CA ARG A 152 -24.45 4.03 -4.52
C ARG A 152 -25.33 2.81 -4.82
N LYS A 153 -25.09 1.72 -4.08
CA LYS A 153 -25.95 0.53 -3.99
C LYS A 153 -26.68 0.50 -2.63
N PRO A 154 -27.88 -0.11 -2.54
CA PRO A 154 -28.52 -0.34 -1.25
C PRO A 154 -27.65 -1.24 -0.37
N LEU A 155 -27.51 -0.88 0.91
CA LEU A 155 -26.88 -1.68 1.93
C LEU A 155 -27.65 -1.50 3.25
N GLY A 156 -28.08 -2.60 3.85
CA GLY A 156 -28.73 -2.62 5.16
C GLY A 156 -27.74 -2.55 6.31
N ALA A 157 -26.86 -1.56 6.32
CA ALA A 157 -25.90 -1.31 7.39
C ALA A 157 -25.83 0.19 7.70
N SER A 158 -25.88 0.53 8.98
CA SER A 158 -25.77 1.89 9.51
C SER A 158 -25.23 1.79 10.93
N ALA A 159 -23.95 2.14 11.13
CA ALA A 159 -23.31 2.11 12.44
C ALA A 159 -23.40 3.47 13.14
N ASN A 160 -23.45 3.48 14.47
CA ASN A 160 -23.53 4.72 15.26
C ASN A 160 -22.15 5.32 15.64
N GLY A 161 -21.06 4.62 15.35
CA GLY A 161 -19.67 5.04 15.58
C GLY A 161 -18.79 4.70 14.39
N THR A 162 -17.52 5.09 14.43
CA THR A 162 -16.57 4.86 13.34
C THR A 162 -16.43 3.37 13.03
N VAL A 163 -16.43 3.03 11.75
CA VAL A 163 -16.00 1.72 11.25
C VAL A 163 -14.55 1.84 10.81
N MET A 164 -13.72 0.91 11.27
CA MET A 164 -12.27 0.88 11.05
C MET A 164 -11.88 -0.14 9.99
N ASP A 165 -12.60 -1.25 9.90
CA ASP A 165 -12.33 -2.35 8.96
C ASP A 165 -13.62 -3.09 8.56
N LEU A 166 -13.57 -3.74 7.40
CA LEU A 166 -14.65 -4.45 6.71
C LEU A 166 -14.09 -5.72 6.05
N GLU A 167 -14.79 -6.84 6.19
CA GLU A 167 -14.40 -8.11 5.55
C GLU A 167 -15.64 -8.82 5.02
N VAL A 168 -15.58 -9.34 3.79
CA VAL A 168 -16.66 -10.11 3.16
C VAL A 168 -16.39 -11.60 3.31
N SER A 169 -17.36 -12.36 3.83
CA SER A 169 -17.20 -13.81 4.00
C SER A 169 -16.82 -14.50 2.68
N PRO A 170 -16.01 -15.58 2.70
CA PRO A 170 -15.58 -16.29 1.48
C PRO A 170 -16.70 -16.79 0.56
N ASP A 171 -17.93 -16.91 1.07
CA ASP A 171 -19.15 -17.27 0.31
C ASP A 171 -19.95 -16.06 -0.23
N GLY A 172 -19.47 -14.83 0.00
CA GLY A 172 -20.11 -13.57 -0.41
C GLY A 172 -21.42 -13.25 0.31
N SER A 173 -21.78 -13.99 1.37
CA SER A 173 -23.08 -13.87 2.03
C SER A 173 -23.16 -12.79 3.11
N THR A 174 -22.03 -12.49 3.77
CA THR A 174 -21.98 -11.70 4.99
C THR A 174 -20.88 -10.64 4.90
N LEU A 175 -21.22 -9.40 5.27
CA LEU A 175 -20.23 -8.34 5.49
C LEU A 175 -20.03 -8.19 7.00
N TYR A 176 -18.81 -8.41 7.46
CA TYR A 176 -18.36 -8.13 8.82
C TYR A 176 -17.87 -6.69 8.93
N LEU A 177 -18.00 -6.13 10.13
CA LEU A 177 -17.61 -4.75 10.43
C LEU A 177 -16.90 -4.70 11.78
N ALA A 178 -15.82 -3.93 11.86
CA ALA A 178 -15.10 -3.61 13.08
C ALA A 178 -14.99 -2.09 13.29
N GLY A 179 -14.84 -1.63 14.53
CA GLY A 179 -14.56 -0.23 14.86
C GLY A 179 -14.88 0.15 16.30
N SER A 180 -15.41 1.36 16.49
CA SER A 180 -15.77 1.95 17.79
C SER A 180 -17.28 2.11 18.02
N PHE A 181 -18.10 1.58 17.10
CA PHE A 181 -19.56 1.61 17.22
C PHE A 181 -20.09 0.72 18.34
N THR A 182 -21.32 1.01 18.80
CA THR A 182 -22.06 0.18 19.78
C THR A 182 -23.37 -0.37 19.21
N GLN A 183 -23.78 0.07 18.02
CA GLN A 183 -25.00 -0.40 17.35
C GLN A 183 -24.82 -0.44 15.82
N VAL A 184 -25.47 -1.41 15.19
CA VAL A 184 -25.74 -1.45 13.75
C VAL A 184 -27.24 -1.59 13.55
N ASN A 185 -27.88 -0.69 12.78
CA ASN A 185 -29.34 -0.65 12.57
C ASN A 185 -30.17 -0.79 13.87
N SER A 186 -29.78 -0.09 14.92
CA SER A 186 -30.38 -0.16 16.27
C SER A 186 -30.23 -1.50 17.01
N ALA A 187 -29.55 -2.50 16.45
CA ALA A 187 -29.17 -3.71 17.16
C ALA A 187 -27.84 -3.49 17.90
N SER A 188 -27.78 -3.83 19.19
CA SER A 188 -26.55 -3.70 19.99
C SER A 188 -25.42 -4.56 19.42
N ARG A 189 -24.33 -3.93 19.00
CA ARG A 189 -23.15 -4.56 18.40
C ARG A 189 -21.94 -3.81 18.91
N GLN A 190 -21.30 -4.36 19.95
CA GLN A 190 -20.22 -3.70 20.66
C GLN A 190 -18.92 -3.89 19.87
N ARG A 191 -18.53 -2.85 19.11
CA ARG A 191 -17.29 -2.71 18.32
C ARG A 191 -17.12 -3.66 17.14
N ALA A 192 -17.80 -4.81 17.12
CA ALA A 192 -17.88 -5.68 15.96
C ALA A 192 -19.32 -6.17 15.72
N GLY A 193 -19.64 -6.43 14.44
CA GLY A 193 -20.97 -6.85 14.00
C GLY A 193 -20.94 -7.36 12.56
N ALA A 194 -22.07 -7.84 12.06
CA ALA A 194 -22.17 -8.31 10.68
C ALA A 194 -23.57 -8.13 10.10
N VAL A 195 -23.66 -8.02 8.77
CA VAL A 195 -24.91 -7.96 8.00
C VAL A 195 -24.93 -9.04 6.91
N ASP A 196 -26.07 -9.70 6.75
CA ASP A 196 -26.35 -10.61 5.64
C ASP A 196 -26.66 -9.75 4.39
N LEU A 197 -25.83 -9.89 3.36
CA LEU A 197 -25.83 -9.05 2.16
C LEU A 197 -27.04 -9.32 1.23
N LYS A 198 -27.67 -10.49 1.37
CA LYS A 198 -28.83 -10.90 0.56
C LYS A 198 -30.13 -10.34 1.12
N THR A 199 -30.29 -10.37 2.44
CA THR A 199 -31.49 -9.95 3.18
C THR A 199 -31.39 -8.52 3.70
N ASN A 200 -30.17 -7.94 3.71
CA ASN A 200 -29.86 -6.62 4.23
C ASN A 200 -30.27 -6.45 5.71
N LYS A 201 -29.92 -7.46 6.52
CA LYS A 201 -30.22 -7.53 7.96
C LYS A 201 -28.98 -7.83 8.77
N VAL A 202 -28.92 -7.28 9.98
CA VAL A 202 -27.88 -7.62 10.97
C VAL A 202 -28.00 -9.12 11.33
N THR A 203 -26.89 -9.85 11.28
CA THR A 203 -26.87 -11.30 11.59
C THR A 203 -26.86 -11.55 13.10
N SER A 204 -26.76 -12.80 13.55
CA SER A 204 -26.59 -13.13 14.97
C SER A 204 -25.21 -12.79 15.54
N PHE A 205 -24.20 -12.52 14.70
CA PHE A 205 -22.83 -12.20 15.14
C PHE A 205 -22.80 -10.94 16.01
N ALA A 206 -22.55 -11.11 17.31
CA ALA A 206 -22.66 -10.06 18.32
C ALA A 206 -21.66 -10.21 19.48
N PRO A 207 -20.34 -10.20 19.20
CA PRO A 207 -19.32 -10.25 20.25
C PRO A 207 -19.48 -9.08 21.23
N GLN A 208 -19.17 -9.33 22.50
CA GLN A 208 -19.15 -8.31 23.55
C GLN A 208 -17.70 -7.89 23.76
N VAL A 209 -17.21 -6.94 22.95
CA VAL A 209 -15.82 -6.48 23.02
C VAL A 209 -15.71 -5.31 24.01
N ASP A 210 -14.85 -5.44 25.02
CA ASP A 210 -14.69 -4.51 26.13
C ASP A 210 -13.55 -3.51 25.89
N ASP A 211 -13.72 -2.25 26.32
CA ASP A 211 -12.76 -1.14 26.16
C ASP A 211 -12.27 -0.80 24.74
N SER A 212 -11.66 0.40 24.62
CA SER A 212 -11.04 0.94 23.39
C SER A 212 -11.85 0.71 22.10
N LEU A 213 -11.25 0.13 21.05
CA LEU A 213 -11.86 -0.18 19.74
C LEU A 213 -11.26 -1.43 19.07
N VAL A 214 -12.00 -2.03 18.13
CA VAL A 214 -11.47 -3.05 17.20
C VAL A 214 -10.94 -2.33 15.96
N ARG A 215 -9.66 -2.50 15.64
CA ARG A 215 -9.02 -1.90 14.46
C ARG A 215 -9.29 -2.73 13.22
N SER A 216 -9.08 -4.05 13.28
CA SER A 216 -9.17 -4.95 12.12
C SER A 216 -10.01 -6.21 12.38
N ILE A 217 -10.58 -6.79 11.32
CA ILE A 217 -11.42 -7.99 11.31
C ILE A 217 -11.14 -8.82 10.07
N THR A 218 -10.92 -10.13 10.22
CA THR A 218 -10.77 -11.04 9.07
C THR A 218 -11.51 -12.36 9.29
N VAL A 219 -11.83 -13.08 8.20
CA VAL A 219 -12.58 -14.33 8.21
C VAL A 219 -11.69 -15.47 7.74
N ALA A 220 -11.70 -16.60 8.47
CA ALA A 220 -10.97 -17.80 8.05
C ALA A 220 -11.40 -18.25 6.64
N THR A 221 -10.45 -18.67 5.79
CA THR A 221 -10.72 -19.00 4.38
C THR A 221 -11.71 -20.15 4.16
N ASP A 222 -11.91 -21.01 5.16
CA ASP A 222 -12.92 -22.09 5.17
C ASP A 222 -14.29 -21.63 5.73
N ASN A 223 -14.42 -20.34 6.05
CA ASN A 223 -15.56 -19.69 6.69
C ASN A 223 -15.90 -20.26 8.09
N SER A 224 -14.96 -20.90 8.80
CA SER A 224 -15.19 -21.51 10.12
C SER A 224 -15.14 -20.55 11.31
N ALA A 225 -14.60 -19.35 11.13
CA ALA A 225 -14.31 -18.42 12.23
C ALA A 225 -14.30 -16.95 11.76
N VAL A 226 -14.12 -16.04 12.72
CA VAL A 226 -13.81 -14.62 12.50
C VAL A 226 -12.72 -14.25 13.51
N ALA A 227 -11.70 -13.50 13.11
CA ALA A 227 -10.73 -12.92 14.04
C ALA A 227 -10.93 -11.41 14.11
N ILE A 228 -10.74 -10.84 15.30
CA ILE A 228 -10.74 -9.39 15.53
C ILE A 228 -9.45 -8.96 16.22
N GLY A 229 -8.90 -7.83 15.80
CA GLY A 229 -7.68 -7.22 16.33
C GLY A 229 -7.91 -5.75 16.65
N GLY A 230 -7.30 -5.24 17.70
CA GLY A 230 -7.38 -3.84 18.07
C GLY A 230 -6.72 -3.55 19.40
N SER A 231 -7.29 -2.62 20.15
CA SER A 231 -6.77 -2.17 21.44
C SER A 231 -7.69 -2.51 22.63
N PHE A 232 -8.63 -3.43 22.42
CA PHE A 232 -9.61 -3.90 23.40
C PHE A 232 -9.01 -4.83 24.46
N THR A 233 -9.55 -4.84 25.67
CA THR A 233 -8.96 -5.55 26.83
C THR A 233 -9.57 -6.92 27.09
N SER A 234 -10.82 -7.15 26.70
CA SER A 234 -11.46 -8.47 26.78
C SER A 234 -12.57 -8.64 25.75
N VAL A 235 -12.97 -9.91 25.56
CA VAL A 235 -14.23 -10.27 24.89
C VAL A 235 -15.05 -11.14 25.84
N GLY A 236 -16.28 -10.71 26.13
CA GLY A 236 -17.15 -11.37 27.09
C GLY A 236 -16.57 -11.42 28.51
N GLY A 237 -15.72 -10.46 28.88
CA GLY A 237 -14.98 -10.45 30.14
C GLY A 237 -13.82 -11.45 30.24
N SER A 238 -13.42 -12.12 29.15
CA SER A 238 -12.26 -13.03 29.14
C SER A 238 -10.96 -12.31 28.77
N SER A 239 -9.91 -12.50 29.58
CA SER A 239 -8.54 -12.00 29.36
C SER A 239 -7.73 -12.80 28.32
N ASP A 240 -8.30 -13.89 27.81
CA ASP A 240 -7.78 -14.67 26.68
C ASP A 240 -7.98 -13.95 25.33
N ALA A 241 -8.64 -12.80 25.37
CA ALA A 241 -8.97 -11.94 24.25
C ALA A 241 -8.43 -10.52 24.49
N TYR A 242 -7.11 -10.39 24.62
CA TYR A 242 -6.44 -9.12 24.96
C TYR A 242 -5.74 -8.57 23.70
N GLY A 243 -6.36 -7.58 23.06
CA GLY A 243 -5.93 -7.02 21.78
C GLY A 243 -6.31 -7.85 20.55
N ILE A 244 -6.48 -9.16 20.71
CA ILE A 244 -6.85 -10.10 19.65
C ILE A 244 -7.81 -11.17 20.16
N ALA A 245 -8.74 -11.60 19.31
CA ALA A 245 -9.65 -12.71 19.61
C ALA A 245 -10.02 -13.49 18.35
N VAL A 246 -10.19 -14.81 18.48
CA VAL A 246 -10.88 -15.65 17.49
C VAL A 246 -12.30 -15.89 17.99
N LEU A 247 -13.28 -15.77 17.10
CA LEU A 247 -14.70 -15.79 17.40
C LEU A 247 -15.42 -16.84 16.55
N GLU A 248 -16.43 -17.47 17.16
CA GLU A 248 -17.41 -18.26 16.44
C GLU A 248 -18.36 -17.37 15.62
N LYS A 249 -19.15 -17.97 14.72
CA LYS A 249 -20.06 -17.23 13.82
C LYS A 249 -21.23 -16.52 14.52
N ASP A 250 -21.47 -16.77 15.80
CA ASP A 250 -22.39 -15.98 16.65
C ASP A 250 -21.69 -14.86 17.44
N GLY A 251 -20.36 -14.77 17.40
CA GLY A 251 -19.56 -13.81 18.15
C GLY A 251 -19.14 -14.27 19.54
N SER A 252 -19.41 -15.53 19.92
CA SER A 252 -18.83 -16.11 21.13
C SER A 252 -17.31 -16.32 20.97
N LEU A 253 -16.57 -16.16 22.08
CA LEU A 253 -15.11 -16.29 22.08
C LEU A 253 -14.68 -17.75 21.90
N ARG A 254 -13.84 -18.00 20.90
CA ARG A 254 -13.05 -19.23 20.80
C ARG A 254 -11.77 -19.05 21.61
N HIS A 255 -11.61 -19.82 22.66
CA HIS A 255 -10.39 -19.83 23.47
C HIS A 255 -9.22 -20.41 22.66
N THR A 256 -8.13 -19.65 22.56
CA THR A 256 -6.92 -20.01 21.81
C THR A 256 -5.69 -19.51 22.56
N ASN A 257 -4.50 -20.02 22.20
CA ASN A 257 -3.24 -19.70 22.85
C ASN A 257 -2.64 -18.32 22.45
N ILE A 258 -3.26 -17.57 21.52
CA ILE A 258 -2.64 -16.34 20.97
C ILE A 258 -2.30 -15.33 22.08
N SER A 259 -3.25 -15.00 22.96
CA SER A 259 -3.03 -14.05 24.06
C SER A 259 -2.22 -14.60 25.25
N SER A 260 -1.62 -15.79 25.12
CA SER A 260 -0.51 -16.23 25.98
C SER A 260 0.87 -15.75 25.49
N VAL A 261 0.97 -15.29 24.23
CA VAL A 261 2.20 -14.82 23.58
C VAL A 261 2.09 -13.34 23.15
N ILE A 262 0.95 -12.96 22.56
CA ILE A 262 0.70 -11.63 21.99
C ILE A 262 -0.35 -10.90 22.82
N ARG A 263 0.02 -9.81 23.49
CA ARG A 263 -0.86 -9.01 24.35
C ARG A 263 -0.67 -7.52 24.06
N ASN A 264 -1.38 -7.02 23.05
CA ASN A 264 -1.29 -5.65 22.58
C ASN A 264 -2.64 -4.96 22.71
N ALA A 265 -2.87 -4.22 23.80
CA ALA A 265 -4.09 -3.45 24.02
C ALA A 265 -3.83 -2.27 24.96
N GLY A 266 -4.81 -1.36 25.08
CA GLY A 266 -4.72 -0.16 25.90
C GLY A 266 -4.90 1.13 25.09
N SER A 267 -4.25 2.20 25.52
CA SER A 267 -4.18 3.47 24.77
C SER A 267 -3.04 3.44 23.74
N ASP A 268 -1.91 2.85 24.13
CA ASP A 268 -0.62 3.01 23.45
C ASP A 268 -0.08 1.65 22.94
N SER A 269 -0.97 0.67 22.79
CA SER A 269 -0.73 -0.59 22.08
C SER A 269 -1.99 -1.16 21.44
N GLY A 270 -1.81 -1.95 20.38
CA GLY A 270 -2.90 -2.62 19.69
C GLY A 270 -2.40 -3.53 18.56
N ILE A 271 -3.27 -4.43 18.13
CA ILE A 271 -3.15 -5.09 16.83
C ILE A 271 -3.67 -4.14 15.75
N MET A 272 -2.90 -3.98 14.67
CA MET A 272 -3.17 -3.00 13.61
C MET A 272 -3.93 -3.61 12.44
N SER A 273 -3.40 -4.68 11.85
CA SER A 273 -4.02 -5.41 10.75
C SER A 273 -4.10 -6.91 11.06
N LEU A 274 -5.17 -7.54 10.58
CA LEU A 274 -5.32 -8.98 10.48
C LEU A 274 -5.67 -9.35 9.04
N LYS A 275 -4.96 -10.32 8.47
CA LYS A 275 -5.35 -10.99 7.22
C LYS A 275 -5.30 -12.50 7.39
N SER A 276 -5.88 -13.26 6.47
CA SER A 276 -5.81 -14.73 6.52
C SER A 276 -5.54 -15.38 5.17
N ASP A 277 -4.93 -16.56 5.22
CA ASP A 277 -4.83 -17.45 4.07
C ASP A 277 -5.00 -18.92 4.50
N SER A 278 -4.76 -19.85 3.59
CA SER A 278 -4.87 -21.30 3.87
C SER A 278 -3.89 -21.85 4.92
N ARG A 279 -2.90 -21.07 5.38
CA ARG A 279 -1.88 -21.44 6.36
C ARG A 279 -2.19 -20.91 7.76
N GLY A 280 -2.94 -19.81 7.89
CA GLY A 280 -3.31 -19.29 9.22
C GLY A 280 -3.89 -17.89 9.24
N LEU A 281 -3.95 -17.35 10.45
CA LEU A 281 -4.29 -15.97 10.77
C LEU A 281 -3.00 -15.18 10.92
N TYR A 282 -2.81 -14.12 10.14
CA TYR A 282 -1.69 -13.19 10.26
C TYR A 282 -2.11 -11.99 11.10
N GLY A 283 -1.18 -11.42 11.87
CA GLY A 283 -1.41 -10.17 12.58
C GLY A 283 -0.16 -9.32 12.72
N THR A 284 -0.38 -8.01 12.81
CA THR A 284 0.66 -6.98 13.02
C THR A 284 0.35 -6.16 14.27
N GLY A 285 1.38 -5.61 14.92
CA GLY A 285 1.22 -4.85 16.15
C GLY A 285 2.12 -3.62 16.27
N TYR A 286 1.69 -2.70 17.13
CA TYR A 286 2.51 -1.61 17.70
C TYR A 286 2.46 -1.68 19.23
N SER A 287 3.50 -1.22 19.91
CA SER A 287 3.61 -1.43 21.36
C SER A 287 4.50 -0.43 22.10
N GLN A 288 3.87 0.55 22.76
CA GLN A 288 4.51 1.28 23.87
C GLN A 288 4.18 0.66 25.25
N GLU A 289 3.09 -0.11 25.37
CA GLU A 289 2.67 -0.79 26.61
C GLU A 289 2.27 -2.27 26.46
N GLY A 290 2.28 -2.80 25.23
CA GLY A 290 1.98 -4.20 24.92
C GLY A 290 3.22 -5.10 24.99
N THR A 291 3.16 -6.24 24.30
CA THR A 291 4.27 -7.21 24.30
C THR A 291 5.05 -7.31 23.00
N PHE A 292 4.43 -7.02 21.86
CA PHE A 292 4.92 -7.40 20.53
C PHE A 292 4.92 -6.25 19.51
N GLU A 293 5.95 -6.21 18.66
CA GLU A 293 5.97 -5.46 17.40
C GLU A 293 6.46 -6.38 16.29
N GLY A 294 6.14 -6.07 15.04
CA GLY A 294 6.39 -6.96 13.90
C GLY A 294 5.15 -7.73 13.47
N MET A 295 5.35 -8.95 12.96
CA MET A 295 4.30 -9.80 12.38
C MET A 295 4.35 -11.23 12.90
N PHE A 296 3.17 -11.82 13.15
CA PHE A 296 3.04 -13.24 13.47
C PHE A 296 2.03 -13.95 12.56
N ARG A 297 2.11 -15.29 12.50
CA ARG A 297 1.05 -16.18 12.04
C ARG A 297 0.63 -17.14 13.16
N ALA A 298 -0.68 -17.31 13.33
CA ALA A 298 -1.30 -18.16 14.32
C ALA A 298 -2.25 -19.19 13.70
N SER A 299 -2.36 -20.34 14.36
CA SER A 299 -3.37 -21.37 14.09
C SER A 299 -4.79 -20.89 14.44
N TRP A 300 -5.73 -20.97 13.49
CA TRP A 300 -7.17 -20.66 13.69
C TRP A 300 -7.88 -21.58 14.71
N THR A 301 -7.28 -22.72 15.05
CA THR A 301 -7.86 -23.72 15.96
C THR A 301 -7.24 -23.68 17.34
N THR A 302 -5.91 -23.59 17.43
CA THR A 302 -5.17 -23.65 18.70
C THR A 302 -4.62 -22.30 19.15
N GLY A 303 -4.43 -21.35 18.24
CA GLY A 303 -3.74 -20.08 18.51
C GLY A 303 -2.23 -20.19 18.68
N ASP A 304 -1.64 -21.37 18.43
CA ASP A 304 -0.19 -21.53 18.47
C ASP A 304 0.44 -20.69 17.35
N ILE A 305 1.52 -19.98 17.68
CA ILE A 305 2.29 -19.17 16.72
C ILE A 305 3.24 -20.08 15.95
N ASP A 306 3.08 -20.17 14.63
CA ASP A 306 3.90 -21.00 13.75
C ASP A 306 4.85 -20.20 12.84
N LEU A 307 4.75 -18.86 12.91
CA LEU A 307 5.70 -17.92 12.31
C LEU A 307 5.71 -16.62 13.13
N MET A 308 6.88 -16.11 13.47
CA MET A 308 7.07 -14.82 14.16
C MET A 308 8.24 -14.06 13.56
N ALA A 309 7.96 -12.96 12.86
CA ALA A 309 8.92 -11.92 12.54
C ALA A 309 9.02 -10.97 13.74
N ASP A 310 9.85 -11.37 14.71
CA ASP A 310 10.25 -10.54 15.85
C ASP A 310 11.18 -9.43 15.35
N CYS A 311 10.58 -8.33 14.93
CA CYS A 311 11.24 -7.16 14.37
C CYS A 311 10.63 -5.90 15.00
N HIS A 312 11.46 -5.10 15.66
CA HIS A 312 11.06 -3.92 16.42
C HIS A 312 10.70 -2.73 15.51
N GLY A 313 9.73 -1.94 15.95
CA GLY A 313 9.09 -0.83 15.24
C GLY A 313 7.66 -1.16 14.82
N ASP A 314 6.75 -0.20 15.06
CA ASP A 314 5.34 -0.25 14.68
C ASP A 314 5.09 -0.98 13.35
N THR A 315 4.19 -1.95 13.34
CA THR A 315 3.84 -2.70 12.14
C THR A 315 2.36 -2.54 11.84
N TYR A 316 2.05 -1.99 10.66
CA TYR A 316 0.71 -1.51 10.33
C TYR A 316 -0.10 -2.52 9.54
N ASP A 317 0.47 -3.10 8.48
CA ASP A 317 -0.28 -3.97 7.57
C ASP A 317 0.56 -5.12 6.99
N VAL A 318 -0.12 -6.19 6.56
CA VAL A 318 0.48 -7.47 6.16
C VAL A 318 -0.21 -8.06 4.93
N LEU A 319 0.57 -8.27 3.86
CA LEU A 319 0.14 -8.99 2.66
C LEU A 319 0.83 -10.36 2.59
N PRO A 320 0.15 -11.46 2.97
CA PRO A 320 0.68 -12.80 2.79
C PRO A 320 0.59 -13.21 1.31
N THR A 321 1.73 -13.50 0.67
CA THR A 321 1.78 -14.13 -0.66
C THR A 321 2.35 -15.56 -0.54
N ASN A 322 2.45 -16.29 -1.66
CA ASN A 322 2.91 -17.68 -1.66
C ASN A 322 4.27 -17.85 -0.95
N ASP A 323 5.31 -17.14 -1.39
CA ASP A 323 6.69 -17.35 -0.92
C ASP A 323 7.22 -16.21 -0.03
N VAL A 324 6.59 -15.04 -0.10
CA VAL A 324 6.98 -13.82 0.64
C VAL A 324 5.76 -13.22 1.34
N ILE A 325 5.96 -12.72 2.55
CA ILE A 325 5.00 -11.86 3.25
C ILE A 325 5.55 -10.43 3.18
N TYR A 326 4.77 -9.51 2.60
CA TYR A 326 5.15 -8.10 2.51
C TYR A 326 4.45 -7.30 3.59
N ILE A 327 5.18 -6.40 4.23
CA ILE A 327 4.73 -5.66 5.41
C ILE A 327 4.81 -4.16 5.13
N GLY A 328 3.84 -3.40 5.65
CA GLY A 328 3.90 -1.94 5.84
C GLY A 328 4.17 -1.62 7.32
N SER A 329 5.18 -0.80 7.62
CA SER A 329 5.73 -0.69 8.98
C SER A 329 6.55 0.60 9.22
N HIS A 330 7.18 0.67 10.40
CA HIS A 330 8.23 1.58 10.83
C HIS A 330 9.44 0.79 11.40
N THR A 331 9.74 -0.38 10.84
CA THR A 331 10.69 -1.35 11.44
C THR A 331 12.12 -0.80 11.47
N HIS A 332 12.80 -0.88 12.62
CA HIS A 332 14.20 -0.46 12.78
C HIS A 332 15.17 -1.60 13.12
N ASP A 333 14.72 -2.69 13.74
CA ASP A 333 15.56 -3.83 14.09
C ASP A 333 14.89 -5.16 13.72
N CYS A 334 15.62 -6.07 13.07
CA CYS A 334 15.23 -7.45 12.80
C CYS A 334 16.31 -8.44 13.26
N SER A 335 17.23 -8.02 14.14
CA SER A 335 18.38 -8.82 14.56
C SER A 335 17.98 -10.12 15.29
N ASN A 336 16.87 -10.12 16.02
CA ASN A 336 16.33 -11.30 16.72
C ASN A 336 16.03 -12.48 15.76
N ILE A 337 15.71 -12.20 14.49
CA ILE A 337 15.51 -13.22 13.43
C ILE A 337 16.67 -13.30 12.42
N GLY A 338 17.81 -12.67 12.71
CA GLY A 338 18.98 -12.65 11.84
C GLY A 338 18.87 -11.72 10.61
N GLY A 339 17.96 -10.74 10.65
CA GLY A 339 17.84 -9.69 9.65
C GLY A 339 18.83 -8.53 9.87
N PHE A 340 18.49 -7.34 9.37
CA PHE A 340 19.24 -6.12 9.66
C PHE A 340 19.19 -5.75 11.15
N SER A 341 20.23 -5.08 11.64
CA SER A 341 20.36 -4.59 13.01
C SER A 341 19.86 -3.16 13.18
N ASP A 342 19.48 -2.79 14.40
CA ASP A 342 19.08 -1.43 14.75
C ASP A 342 20.11 -0.35 14.34
N ARG A 343 19.61 0.68 13.66
CA ARG A 343 20.32 1.91 13.24
C ARG A 343 19.47 3.17 13.45
N SER A 344 18.34 3.06 14.16
CA SER A 344 17.42 4.17 14.42
C SER A 344 18.06 5.28 15.25
N GLU A 345 18.62 4.95 16.43
CA GLU A 345 19.25 5.93 17.32
C GLU A 345 20.50 6.59 16.72
N THR A 346 21.30 5.83 15.96
CA THR A 346 22.59 6.31 15.46
C THR A 346 22.51 7.01 14.12
N GLU A 347 21.54 6.65 13.27
CA GLU A 347 21.47 7.09 11.87
C GLU A 347 20.07 7.50 11.41
N GLY A 348 19.02 7.31 12.23
CA GLY A 348 17.64 7.62 11.87
C GLY A 348 17.05 6.69 10.80
N VAL A 349 17.57 5.47 10.68
CA VAL A 349 17.16 4.52 9.65
C VAL A 349 15.97 3.70 10.11
N TYR A 350 14.86 3.83 9.37
CA TYR A 350 13.62 3.05 9.53
C TYR A 350 13.17 2.49 8.18
N HIS A 351 12.77 1.23 8.17
CA HIS A 351 12.30 0.49 7.00
C HIS A 351 10.78 0.43 7.00
N HIS A 352 10.17 1.12 6.03
CA HIS A 352 8.71 1.25 5.97
C HIS A 352 8.02 0.17 5.12
N ALA A 353 8.82 -0.64 4.43
CA ALA A 353 8.41 -1.82 3.70
C ALA A 353 9.45 -2.92 3.92
N VAL A 354 9.02 -4.09 4.37
CA VAL A 354 9.89 -5.24 4.65
C VAL A 354 9.28 -6.51 4.06
N GLY A 355 10.13 -7.39 3.51
CA GLY A 355 9.73 -8.72 3.04
C GLY A 355 10.27 -9.83 3.93
N PHE A 356 9.43 -10.81 4.27
CA PHE A 356 9.77 -11.99 5.06
C PHE A 356 9.47 -13.29 4.29
N SER A 357 10.19 -14.38 4.59
CA SER A 357 9.83 -15.71 4.06
C SER A 357 8.47 -16.14 4.60
N SER A 358 7.63 -16.73 3.75
CA SER A 358 6.27 -17.15 4.14
C SER A 358 6.20 -18.43 4.99
N THR A 359 7.35 -19.09 5.16
CA THR A 359 7.59 -20.24 6.03
C THR A 359 8.71 -19.94 7.01
N ALA A 360 8.73 -20.67 8.14
CA ALA A 360 9.82 -20.60 9.09
C ALA A 360 11.10 -21.20 8.48
N THR A 361 12.22 -20.52 8.70
CA THR A 361 13.56 -20.89 8.21
C THR A 361 14.58 -20.97 9.34
N GLY A 362 14.24 -20.46 10.53
CA GLY A 362 15.01 -20.55 11.76
C GLY A 362 14.13 -20.44 13.00
N THR A 363 14.72 -19.98 14.09
CA THR A 363 14.01 -19.67 15.34
C THR A 363 14.39 -18.27 15.80
N VAL A 364 13.46 -17.57 16.46
CA VAL A 364 13.72 -16.29 17.12
C VAL A 364 14.84 -16.48 18.15
N SER A 365 15.79 -15.55 18.17
CA SER A 365 16.90 -15.48 19.13
C SER A 365 16.46 -14.76 20.40
N SER A 366 17.20 -14.91 21.50
CA SER A 366 16.88 -14.16 22.72
C SER A 366 16.99 -12.65 22.50
N ASN A 367 15.92 -11.93 22.83
CA ASN A 367 15.91 -10.48 22.77
C ASN A 367 16.96 -9.88 23.72
N THR A 368 17.64 -8.82 23.27
CA THR A 368 18.57 -8.02 24.08
C THR A 368 18.21 -6.54 24.16
N ALA A 369 17.20 -6.08 23.40
CA ALA A 369 16.72 -4.71 23.43
C ALA A 369 15.86 -4.44 24.68
N PRO A 370 16.11 -3.35 25.42
CA PRO A 370 15.31 -3.00 26.60
C PRO A 370 13.87 -2.61 26.20
N GLY A 371 12.89 -3.02 27.01
CA GLY A 371 11.47 -2.72 26.76
C GLY A 371 10.71 -3.79 25.95
N TYR A 372 11.42 -4.59 25.16
CA TYR A 372 10.83 -5.65 24.34
C TYR A 372 10.76 -7.00 25.07
N SER A 373 9.73 -7.79 24.75
CA SER A 373 9.58 -9.16 25.25
C SER A 373 10.66 -10.10 24.68
N ASP A 374 10.90 -11.24 25.33
CA ASP A 374 11.75 -12.30 24.75
C ASP A 374 10.87 -13.40 24.14
N TYR A 375 11.07 -13.65 22.85
CA TYR A 375 10.34 -14.61 22.03
C TYR A 375 11.19 -15.81 21.58
N ALA A 376 12.38 -15.99 22.18
CA ALA A 376 13.34 -17.02 21.85
C ALA A 376 12.74 -18.43 21.62
N GLY A 377 13.11 -19.05 20.51
CA GLY A 377 12.72 -20.41 20.15
C GLY A 377 11.40 -20.53 19.39
N LEU A 378 10.60 -19.46 19.25
CA LEU A 378 9.47 -19.45 18.32
C LEU A 378 9.96 -19.54 16.86
N PRO A 379 9.18 -20.11 15.92
CA PRO A 379 9.63 -20.27 14.53
C PRO A 379 9.76 -18.92 13.82
N ALA A 380 10.95 -18.62 13.29
CA ALA A 380 11.25 -17.34 12.64
C ALA A 380 11.29 -17.45 11.11
N PRO A 381 10.77 -16.47 10.36
CA PRO A 381 11.05 -16.30 8.94
C PRO A 381 12.45 -15.70 8.72
N THR A 382 12.94 -15.78 7.48
CA THR A 382 14.06 -14.97 7.00
C THR A 382 13.56 -13.59 6.60
N GLN A 383 14.20 -12.53 7.08
CA GLN A 383 14.05 -11.18 6.54
C GLN A 383 14.88 -11.01 5.26
N TYR A 384 14.29 -10.40 4.23
CA TYR A 384 14.91 -10.27 2.91
C TYR A 384 15.46 -8.86 2.62
N ASN A 385 16.77 -8.69 2.70
CA ASN A 385 17.46 -7.43 2.34
C ASN A 385 17.24 -6.96 0.88
N GLY A 386 16.92 -7.88 -0.05
CA GLY A 386 16.64 -7.55 -1.45
C GLY A 386 15.35 -6.75 -1.69
N PHE A 387 14.52 -6.55 -0.66
CA PHE A 387 13.33 -5.70 -0.73
C PHE A 387 13.24 -4.77 0.49
N LEU A 388 13.94 -3.64 0.41
CA LEU A 388 13.92 -2.55 1.39
C LEU A 388 13.84 -1.17 0.68
N PRO A 389 12.76 -0.87 -0.07
CA PRO A 389 12.61 0.44 -0.71
C PRO A 389 12.53 1.56 0.34
N GLY A 390 13.23 2.66 0.10
CA GLY A 390 13.29 3.80 1.01
C GLY A 390 12.11 4.74 0.80
N PHE A 391 11.41 5.11 1.88
CA PHE A 391 10.30 6.06 1.84
C PHE A 391 10.68 7.35 2.58
N GLN A 392 10.32 8.50 2.00
CA GLN A 392 10.37 9.77 2.71
C GLN A 392 9.04 9.97 3.44
N ILE A 393 9.10 9.97 4.77
CA ILE A 393 8.00 10.27 5.70
C ILE A 393 7.26 11.56 5.30
N GLY A 394 5.93 11.53 5.47
CA GLY A 394 5.06 12.70 5.34
C GLY A 394 4.68 13.29 6.69
N GLU A 395 4.01 14.44 6.65
CA GLU A 395 3.59 15.20 7.84
C GLU A 395 2.06 15.31 7.97
N TYR A 396 1.28 14.50 7.22
CA TYR A 396 -0.18 14.68 7.16
C TYR A 396 -0.86 14.31 8.48
N SER A 397 -0.46 13.18 9.07
CA SER A 397 -0.95 12.71 10.36
C SER A 397 -0.21 13.38 11.54
N GLY A 398 1.00 13.88 11.31
CA GLY A 398 1.92 14.37 12.34
C GLY A 398 2.64 13.26 13.12
N LEU A 399 2.41 11.98 12.80
CA LEU A 399 2.90 10.83 13.56
C LEU A 399 4.24 10.27 13.03
N SER A 400 4.88 10.99 12.11
CA SER A 400 6.18 10.64 11.50
C SER A 400 6.20 9.27 10.81
N GLN A 401 5.07 8.88 10.20
CA GLN A 401 4.93 7.63 9.48
C GLN A 401 4.99 7.82 7.96
N ALA A 402 5.24 6.72 7.25
CA ALA A 402 5.32 6.74 5.80
C ALA A 402 4.24 5.85 5.17
N VAL A 403 4.27 4.55 5.48
CA VAL A 403 3.43 3.50 4.88
C VAL A 403 2.40 3.03 5.90
N TRP A 404 1.15 2.87 5.47
CA TRP A 404 0.02 2.47 6.30
C TRP A 404 -0.65 1.17 5.83
N THR A 405 -0.63 0.88 4.53
CA THR A 405 -1.27 -0.30 3.92
C THR A 405 -0.40 -0.91 2.82
N VAL A 406 -0.46 -2.24 2.68
CA VAL A 406 0.21 -3.03 1.66
C VAL A 406 -0.76 -4.03 1.02
N GLU A 407 -0.97 -3.92 -0.28
CA GLU A 407 -1.90 -4.75 -1.04
C GLU A 407 -1.31 -5.15 -2.39
N GLY A 408 -1.89 -6.13 -3.08
CA GLY A 408 -1.34 -6.52 -4.38
C GLY A 408 -2.04 -7.66 -5.09
N ASN A 409 -1.41 -8.10 -6.19
CA ASN A 409 -1.77 -9.31 -6.92
C ASN A 409 -0.49 -10.07 -7.33
N SER A 410 -0.63 -11.15 -8.10
CA SER A 410 0.51 -11.98 -8.51
C SER A 410 1.57 -11.29 -9.37
N GLN A 411 1.34 -10.05 -9.84
CA GLN A 411 2.23 -9.31 -10.75
C GLN A 411 2.71 -7.97 -10.17
N TYR A 412 1.97 -7.38 -9.23
CA TYR A 412 2.25 -6.07 -8.66
C TYR A 412 1.96 -6.01 -7.17
N LEU A 413 2.83 -5.32 -6.46
CA LEU A 413 2.70 -4.94 -5.05
C LEU A 413 2.43 -3.45 -4.97
N VAL A 414 1.59 -3.01 -4.04
CA VAL A 414 1.15 -1.62 -3.88
C VAL A 414 1.25 -1.22 -2.42
N TYR A 415 1.89 -0.09 -2.16
CA TYR A 415 1.94 0.52 -0.83
C TYR A 415 1.20 1.84 -0.83
N GLY A 416 0.37 2.04 0.19
CA GLY A 416 -0.34 3.28 0.48
C GLY A 416 0.11 3.87 1.82
N GLY A 417 0.09 5.21 1.92
CA GLY A 417 0.32 5.91 3.18
C GLY A 417 0.32 7.42 3.02
N GLU A 418 1.19 8.11 3.76
CA GLU A 418 1.35 9.58 3.73
C GLU A 418 2.72 10.04 3.18
N PHE A 419 3.58 9.10 2.79
CA PHE A 419 4.92 9.37 2.24
C PHE A 419 4.90 10.35 1.03
N VAL A 420 6.00 11.08 0.84
CA VAL A 420 6.14 12.11 -0.21
C VAL A 420 7.15 11.77 -1.32
N ALA A 421 8.00 10.77 -1.09
CA ALA A 421 8.96 10.24 -2.07
C ALA A 421 9.31 8.76 -1.80
N VAL A 422 9.73 8.06 -2.84
CA VAL A 422 10.21 6.67 -2.80
C VAL A 422 11.54 6.57 -3.53
N ASN A 423 12.56 6.00 -2.90
CA ASN A 423 13.96 5.97 -3.38
C ASN A 423 14.45 7.34 -3.87
N GLY A 424 14.16 8.41 -3.12
CA GLY A 424 14.49 9.80 -3.48
C GLY A 424 13.68 10.41 -4.64
N THR A 425 12.81 9.63 -5.30
CA THR A 425 11.94 10.11 -6.39
C THR A 425 10.60 10.56 -5.84
N ARG A 426 10.13 11.75 -6.22
CA ARG A 426 8.83 12.29 -5.81
C ARG A 426 7.69 11.38 -6.25
N GLN A 427 6.98 10.82 -5.28
CA GLN A 427 5.82 9.95 -5.45
C GLN A 427 5.06 10.01 -4.12
N GLN A 428 3.85 10.58 -4.12
CA GLN A 428 3.10 10.85 -2.89
C GLN A 428 1.96 9.86 -2.64
N GLY A 429 1.95 9.26 -1.45
CA GLY A 429 0.84 8.51 -0.86
C GLY A 429 0.51 7.14 -1.45
N ILE A 430 0.87 6.85 -2.71
CA ILE A 430 0.67 5.54 -3.36
C ILE A 430 1.90 5.20 -4.21
N VAL A 431 2.39 3.96 -4.17
CA VAL A 431 3.46 3.47 -5.05
C VAL A 431 3.24 2.00 -5.42
N ARG A 432 3.64 1.63 -6.64
CA ARG A 432 3.62 0.26 -7.16
C ARG A 432 5.03 -0.29 -7.30
N PHE A 433 5.19 -1.59 -7.07
CA PHE A 433 6.39 -2.37 -7.36
C PHE A 433 6.02 -3.59 -8.23
N SER A 434 6.97 -4.10 -9.03
CA SER A 434 6.73 -5.31 -9.82
C SER A 434 7.11 -6.56 -9.03
N MET A 435 6.26 -7.58 -9.06
CA MET A 435 6.51 -8.88 -8.44
C MET A 435 7.44 -9.79 -9.26
N SER A 436 7.84 -9.42 -10.48
CA SER A 436 8.61 -10.28 -11.39
C SER A 436 10.14 -10.22 -11.18
N GLY A 437 10.61 -9.92 -9.96
CA GLY A 437 12.03 -9.98 -9.58
C GLY A 437 12.70 -8.63 -9.30
N GLY A 438 13.15 -8.46 -8.06
CA GLY A 438 14.32 -7.63 -7.71
C GLY A 438 15.59 -8.47 -7.63
N ASP A 439 16.77 -7.86 -7.82
CA ASP A 439 18.04 -8.53 -7.51
C ASP A 439 18.17 -8.68 -5.99
N VAL A 440 18.21 -9.93 -5.52
CA VAL A 440 18.35 -10.28 -4.11
C VAL A 440 19.68 -9.82 -3.48
N ASN A 441 20.62 -9.33 -4.30
CA ASN A 441 21.92 -8.77 -3.89
C ASN A 441 22.07 -7.28 -4.24
N ALA A 442 21.00 -6.58 -4.63
CA ALA A 442 21.06 -5.14 -4.85
C ALA A 442 21.49 -4.44 -3.55
N ALA A 443 22.71 -3.88 -3.54
CA ALA A 443 23.23 -3.16 -2.39
C ALA A 443 22.34 -1.95 -2.05
N ASN A 444 22.33 -1.58 -0.76
CA ASN A 444 21.53 -0.48 -0.21
C ASN A 444 21.56 0.78 -1.10
N PRO A 445 20.41 1.44 -1.36
CA PRO A 445 20.38 2.71 -2.08
C PRO A 445 20.94 3.83 -1.20
N GLY A 446 22.27 3.94 -1.14
CA GLY A 446 22.94 4.83 -0.21
C GLY A 446 24.46 4.79 -0.28
N ASP A 447 25.05 4.86 -1.48
CA ASP A 447 26.48 5.19 -1.63
C ASP A 447 26.77 5.78 -3.03
N GLU A 448 26.43 7.06 -3.26
CA GLU A 448 27.01 7.85 -4.36
C GLU A 448 28.46 8.27 -4.01
N GLY A 449 29.33 7.27 -3.82
CA GLY A 449 30.76 7.40 -3.59
C GLY A 449 31.54 6.90 -4.80
N GLY A 450 31.81 7.79 -5.76
CA GLY A 450 32.29 7.37 -7.07
C GLY A 450 33.71 6.77 -7.09
N ASN A 451 33.98 5.91 -8.07
CA ASN A 451 35.34 5.76 -8.59
C ASN A 451 35.34 5.44 -10.10
N ASN A 452 36.12 6.20 -10.86
CA ASN A 452 36.49 5.85 -12.24
C ASN A 452 37.49 4.69 -12.17
N GLY A 453 37.02 3.47 -12.38
CA GLY A 453 37.85 2.28 -12.50
C GLY A 453 38.27 2.02 -13.95
N ASP A 454 39.28 2.75 -14.42
CA ASP A 454 39.89 2.56 -15.73
C ASP A 454 40.50 1.14 -15.86
N ASN A 455 40.37 0.52 -17.03
CA ASN A 455 41.17 -0.63 -17.42
C ASN A 455 41.14 -0.83 -18.95
N GLY A 456 42.23 -0.45 -19.61
CA GLY A 456 42.56 -0.86 -20.97
C GLY A 456 42.76 -2.39 -21.07
N ASP A 457 43.11 -2.95 -22.22
CA ASP A 457 44.14 -2.45 -23.13
C ASP A 457 44.10 -3.18 -24.50
N ASN A 458 44.80 -2.62 -25.50
CA ASN A 458 45.09 -3.15 -26.84
C ASN A 458 43.88 -3.39 -27.80
N GLY A 459 43.84 -2.89 -29.03
CA GLY A 459 44.79 -2.07 -29.79
C GLY A 459 45.15 -2.70 -31.14
N ASP A 460 44.92 -2.00 -32.25
CA ASP A 460 45.89 -1.90 -33.36
C ASP A 460 45.53 -0.83 -34.41
N ASN A 461 46.56 -0.46 -35.19
CA ASN A 461 46.66 0.41 -36.38
C ASN A 461 45.41 0.61 -37.29
N GLY A 462 45.26 1.71 -38.03
CA GLY A 462 46.13 2.88 -38.22
C GLY A 462 45.74 3.73 -39.47
N ASP A 463 46.44 4.85 -39.64
CA ASP A 463 46.63 5.65 -40.88
C ASP A 463 45.48 6.42 -41.59
N ASN A 464 45.64 7.75 -41.52
CA ASN A 464 45.69 8.74 -42.62
C ASN A 464 44.45 9.42 -43.24
N ASP A 465 44.51 10.76 -43.11
CA ASP A 465 44.31 11.81 -44.12
C ASP A 465 42.98 12.00 -44.88
N GLY A 466 42.36 13.15 -44.60
CA GLY A 466 42.46 14.25 -45.58
C GLY A 466 41.17 14.81 -46.22
N GLY A 467 41.05 16.15 -46.23
CA GLY A 467 40.09 16.91 -47.06
C GLY A 467 38.82 17.39 -46.32
N LYS A 468 38.71 18.66 -45.91
CA LYS A 468 38.35 19.86 -46.72
C LYS A 468 36.94 19.83 -47.33
N ASP A 469 36.02 20.61 -46.74
CA ASP A 469 35.37 21.82 -47.31
C ASP A 469 34.07 22.13 -46.52
N LYS A 470 33.94 23.27 -45.82
CA LYS A 470 33.66 24.66 -46.25
C LYS A 470 32.18 24.99 -46.52
N LYS A 471 31.79 26.19 -46.04
CA LYS A 471 30.51 26.94 -46.23
C LYS A 471 29.37 26.52 -45.30
N ASP A 472 28.51 27.42 -44.81
CA ASP A 472 28.59 28.88 -44.64
C ASP A 472 27.49 29.34 -43.66
N LYS A 473 27.73 30.41 -42.86
CA LYS A 473 26.77 31.46 -42.41
C LYS A 473 25.36 31.02 -41.92
N LYS A 474 24.85 31.49 -40.77
CA LYS A 474 24.79 32.91 -40.33
C LYS A 474 24.23 33.06 -38.90
N ASN A 475 24.75 34.01 -38.12
CA ASN A 475 24.17 34.46 -36.85
C ASN A 475 22.78 35.11 -37.02
N LYS A 476 21.98 35.12 -35.94
CA LYS A 476 21.51 36.36 -35.30
C LYS A 476 20.86 36.17 -33.93
N ASP A 477 21.38 36.90 -32.94
CA ASP A 477 20.72 37.18 -31.66
C ASP A 477 19.47 38.05 -31.82
N LYS A 478 18.56 38.02 -30.83
CA LYS A 478 18.22 39.25 -30.08
C LYS A 478 17.50 39.01 -28.74
N LYS A 479 17.77 39.94 -27.82
CA LYS A 479 17.37 39.97 -26.39
C LYS A 479 15.89 40.32 -26.20
N GLY A 480 15.33 39.85 -25.07
CA GLY A 480 13.93 40.00 -24.66
C GLY A 480 13.55 41.32 -23.97
N LYS A 481 12.59 41.26 -23.03
CA LYS A 481 12.26 42.34 -22.09
C LYS A 481 11.42 41.85 -20.89
N LYS A 482 11.64 42.49 -19.73
CA LYS A 482 10.84 42.35 -18.50
C LYS A 482 9.59 43.23 -18.57
N ASN A 483 8.58 42.96 -17.73
CA ASN A 483 7.85 44.05 -17.06
C ASN A 483 7.29 43.64 -15.68
N LYS A 484 6.93 44.64 -14.86
CA LYS A 484 6.65 44.55 -13.42
C LYS A 484 5.15 44.63 -13.09
N LYS A 485 4.80 44.08 -11.91
CA LYS A 485 3.81 44.52 -10.91
C LYS A 485 2.57 45.30 -11.37
N LYS A 486 1.40 44.84 -10.91
CA LYS A 486 0.65 45.61 -9.89
C LYS A 486 -0.24 44.72 -9.01
N GLN A 487 -0.52 45.26 -7.83
CA GLN A 487 -1.32 44.79 -6.71
C GLN A 487 -2.37 45.87 -6.51
N ASP A 488 -3.63 45.54 -6.23
CA ASP A 488 -4.66 46.46 -5.72
C ASP A 488 -5.73 45.58 -5.00
N ASP A 489 -6.14 45.98 -3.78
CA ASP A 489 -6.97 45.22 -2.83
C ASP A 489 -8.48 45.48 -2.99
N TRP A 490 -9.34 44.54 -2.55
CA TRP A 490 -10.77 44.80 -2.22
C TRP A 490 -11.25 43.90 -1.05
N ASP A 491 -11.65 44.55 0.05
CA ASP A 491 -12.28 43.97 1.26
C ASP A 491 -13.82 44.17 1.28
N ASN A 492 -14.48 43.64 2.33
CA ASN A 492 -15.91 43.76 2.73
C ASN A 492 -16.95 43.03 1.85
N GLN A 493 -18.12 42.55 2.32
CA GLN A 493 -18.76 42.21 3.63
C GLN A 493 -20.00 41.33 3.24
N ASP A 494 -20.69 40.50 4.04
CA ASP A 494 -20.80 40.15 5.48
C ASP A 494 -21.11 38.63 5.59
N GLY A 495 -21.20 37.94 6.74
CA GLY A 495 -21.18 38.36 8.15
C GLY A 495 -22.49 38.02 8.87
N TRP A 496 -22.58 36.85 9.53
CA TRP A 496 -23.57 36.53 10.59
C TRP A 496 -22.97 35.59 11.65
N ASP A 497 -22.76 36.19 12.81
CA ASP A 497 -22.84 35.72 14.20
C ASP A 497 -21.85 34.70 14.80
N GLN A 498 -21.19 35.24 15.84
CA GLN A 498 -20.47 34.59 16.92
C GLN A 498 -21.51 34.04 17.94
N ASP A 499 -21.15 33.29 18.99
CA ASP A 499 -20.55 33.85 20.21
C ASP A 499 -19.69 32.84 21.00
N ASP A 500 -18.72 33.42 21.72
CA ASP A 500 -17.97 32.96 22.91
C ASP A 500 -17.06 31.72 22.81
N GLN A 501 -15.72 31.88 22.75
CA GLN A 501 -14.77 32.27 23.84
C GLN A 501 -14.54 31.11 24.84
N GLU A 502 -13.33 30.61 25.11
CA GLU A 502 -12.03 31.27 25.31
C GLU A 502 -10.83 30.44 24.81
N ASN A 503 -9.68 31.11 24.57
CA ASN A 503 -8.39 30.46 24.33
C ASN A 503 -7.66 30.15 25.65
N ASN A 504 -7.08 28.95 25.81
CA ASN A 504 -5.64 28.89 26.10
C ASN A 504 -4.97 27.58 25.67
N GLN A 505 -3.65 27.66 25.51
CA GLN A 505 -2.75 26.63 24.99
C GLN A 505 -2.58 25.45 25.95
N GLY A 506 -2.53 24.23 25.40
CA GLY A 506 -2.20 23.00 26.13
C GLY A 506 -2.59 21.75 25.34
N ASP A 507 -1.57 21.06 24.83
CA ASP A 507 -1.55 19.64 24.43
C ASP A 507 -2.67 19.15 23.49
N GLY A 508 -2.37 19.08 22.20
CA GLY A 508 -3.21 18.43 21.20
C GLY A 508 -3.12 16.91 21.27
N TRP A 509 -3.97 16.29 22.09
CA TRP A 509 -4.12 14.84 22.19
C TRP A 509 -4.83 14.27 20.94
N TRP A 510 -4.07 13.71 20.01
CA TRP A 510 -4.61 12.97 18.86
C TRP A 510 -4.89 11.52 19.25
N TRP A 511 -6.15 11.10 19.17
CA TRP A 511 -6.58 9.72 19.40
C TRP A 511 -7.00 9.06 18.08
N TRP A 512 -6.62 7.78 17.93
CA TRP A 512 -6.83 6.93 16.74
C TRP A 512 -8.23 6.31 16.67
#